data_AF-A0A2K5CLF0-F1
#
_entry.id   AF-A0A2K5CLF0-F1
#
_cell.length_a   1.000
_cell.length_b   1.000
_cell.length_c   1.000
_cell.angle_alpha   90.00
_cell.angle_beta   90.00
_cell.angle_gamma   90.00
#
_symmetry.space_group_name_H-M   'P 1'
#
loop_
_entity.id
_entity.type
_entity.pdbx_description
1 polymer ?
#
loop_
_entity_poly.entity_id
_entity_poly.type
_entity_poly.pdbx_seq_one_letter_code
_entity_poly.pdbx_strand_id
1 'polypeptide(L)'
;MSDVSGQVTKLVKNYRSHKALLTLPSRLFYHRELEVCADPTVVNSLLGWEKLPKKGFPLIFHGVRGSEAREGRSPSWFNPTEAVQVLRYCCLLARSTSSQVSASDIGVITPYRKQVRPAQARLAL
;
A
#
# COMPACT_ATOMS: atom_id res chain seq x y z
N MET A 1 13.38 -42.83 21.16
CA MET A 1 12.93 -41.43 21.31
C MET A 1 12.40 -40.99 19.96
N SER A 2 11.08 -40.96 19.81
CA SER A 2 10.40 -40.55 18.58
C SER A 2 10.37 -39.02 18.51
N ASP A 3 11.14 -38.45 17.59
CA ASP A 3 11.11 -37.04 17.23
C ASP A 3 9.79 -36.74 16.51
N VAL A 4 8.87 -36.05 17.18
CA VAL A 4 7.72 -35.45 16.51
C VAL A 4 8.22 -34.15 15.90
N SER A 5 8.85 -34.25 14.72
CA SER A 5 9.17 -33.07 13.93
C SER A 5 7.84 -32.39 13.58
N GLY A 6 7.54 -31.26 14.20
CA GLY A 6 6.32 -30.51 13.93
C GLY A 6 6.26 -30.13 12.45
N GLN A 7 5.38 -30.78 11.69
CA GLN A 7 5.19 -30.47 10.28
C GLN A 7 4.58 -29.06 10.15
N VAL A 8 5.30 -28.15 9.50
CA VAL A 8 4.80 -26.81 9.18
C VAL A 8 4.24 -26.82 7.77
N THR A 9 2.95 -26.55 7.63
CA THR A 9 2.30 -26.43 6.33
C THR A 9 2.40 -24.99 5.83
N LYS A 10 3.04 -24.79 4.67
CA LYS A 10 3.09 -23.50 3.98
C LYS A 10 1.84 -23.32 3.11
N LEU A 11 1.08 -22.27 3.36
CA LEU A 11 -0.03 -21.86 2.49
C LEU A 11 0.52 -21.00 1.35
N VAL A 12 0.30 -21.43 0.11
CA VAL A 12 0.86 -20.77 -1.09
C VAL A 12 -0.14 -19.93 -1.87
N LYS A 13 -1.45 -20.14 -1.67
CA LYS A 13 -2.52 -19.46 -2.41
C LYS A 13 -2.79 -18.06 -1.84
N ASN A 14 -2.55 -17.03 -2.63
CA ASN A 14 -2.81 -15.64 -2.25
C ASN A 14 -4.12 -15.13 -2.87
N TYR A 15 -5.11 -14.86 -2.03
CA TYR A 15 -6.44 -14.39 -2.43
C TYR A 15 -6.60 -12.87 -2.35
N ARG A 16 -5.51 -12.11 -2.12
CA ARG A 16 -5.57 -10.67 -1.84
C ARG A 16 -5.03 -9.81 -2.98
N SER A 17 -3.92 -10.22 -3.60
CA SER A 17 -3.07 -9.30 -4.35
C SER A 17 -3.09 -9.56 -5.85
N HIS A 18 -3.11 -8.48 -6.63
CA HIS A 18 -2.81 -8.51 -8.06
C HIS A 18 -1.42 -9.11 -8.33
N LYS A 19 -1.25 -9.84 -9.45
CA LYS A 19 0.02 -10.49 -9.83
C LYS A 19 1.23 -9.57 -9.75
N ALA A 20 1.10 -8.33 -10.24
CA ALA A 20 2.16 -7.33 -10.21
C ALA A 20 2.68 -7.02 -8.80
N LEU A 21 1.77 -6.99 -7.81
CA LEU A 21 2.10 -6.71 -6.41
C LEU A 21 2.67 -7.95 -5.70
N LEU A 22 2.23 -9.15 -6.07
CA LEU A 22 2.66 -10.41 -5.46
C LEU A 22 4.03 -10.89 -5.97
N THR A 23 4.39 -10.57 -7.22
CA THR A 23 5.57 -11.14 -7.90
C THR A 23 6.87 -10.88 -7.14
N LEU A 24 7.10 -9.65 -6.70
CA LEU A 24 8.33 -9.29 -5.99
C LEU A 24 8.43 -9.95 -4.60
N PRO A 25 7.44 -9.82 -3.68
CA PRO A 25 7.53 -10.46 -2.37
C PRO A 25 7.58 -11.99 -2.48
N SER A 26 6.85 -12.60 -3.43
CA SER A 26 6.94 -14.05 -3.67
C SER A 26 8.37 -14.48 -4.00
N ARG A 27 9.05 -13.72 -4.88
CA ARG A 27 10.44 -14.00 -5.24
C ARG A 27 11.43 -13.79 -4.10
N LEU A 28 11.28 -12.73 -3.32
CA LEU A 28 12.24 -12.36 -2.28
C LEU A 28 12.09 -13.20 -1.00
N PHE A 29 10.87 -13.56 -0.62
CA PHE A 29 10.58 -14.11 0.71
C PHE A 29 9.91 -15.48 0.68
N TYR A 30 9.45 -15.95 -0.48
CA TYR A 30 8.67 -17.19 -0.58
C TYR A 30 9.13 -18.13 -1.70
N HIS A 31 10.37 -18.00 -2.18
CA HIS A 31 10.96 -18.87 -3.22
C HIS A 31 10.14 -18.96 -4.51
N ARG A 32 9.38 -17.89 -4.84
CA ARG A 32 8.47 -17.82 -6.00
C ARG A 32 7.28 -18.78 -5.93
N GLU A 33 6.96 -19.31 -4.75
CA GLU A 33 5.89 -20.31 -4.60
C GLU A 33 4.50 -19.70 -4.44
N LEU A 34 4.35 -18.40 -4.15
CA LEU A 34 3.01 -17.82 -3.96
C LEU A 34 2.22 -17.77 -5.29
N GLU A 35 1.01 -18.31 -5.26
CA GLU A 35 0.07 -18.36 -6.37
C GLU A 35 -0.93 -17.21 -6.30
N VAL A 36 -1.27 -16.62 -7.45
CA VAL A 36 -2.32 -15.60 -7.54
C VAL A 36 -3.68 -16.30 -7.65
N CYS A 37 -4.48 -16.21 -6.59
CA CYS A 37 -5.84 -16.76 -6.52
C CYS A 37 -6.90 -15.70 -6.19
N ALA A 38 -6.51 -14.42 -6.18
CA ALA A 38 -7.41 -13.30 -5.93
C ALA A 38 -8.43 -13.14 -7.07
N ASP A 39 -9.65 -12.73 -6.72
CA ASP A 39 -10.71 -12.47 -7.70
C ASP A 39 -10.27 -11.37 -8.70
N PRO A 40 -10.18 -11.67 -10.00
CA PRO A 40 -9.79 -10.71 -11.02
C PRO A 40 -10.68 -9.47 -11.06
N THR A 41 -11.96 -9.58 -10.73
CA THR A 41 -12.89 -8.43 -10.73
C THR A 41 -12.49 -7.39 -9.69
N VAL A 42 -11.98 -7.84 -8.54
CA VAL A 42 -11.52 -6.98 -7.44
C VAL A 42 -10.13 -6.43 -7.75
N VAL A 43 -9.15 -7.31 -8.02
CA VAL A 43 -7.74 -6.87 -8.14
C VAL A 43 -7.44 -6.12 -9.44
N ASN A 44 -8.30 -6.23 -10.46
CA ASN A 44 -8.14 -5.51 -11.71
C ASN A 44 -8.99 -4.23 -11.79
N SER A 45 -9.84 -3.96 -10.79
CA SER A 45 -10.82 -2.85 -10.81
C SER A 45 -10.21 -1.47 -11.12
N LEU A 46 -8.96 -1.23 -10.68
CA LEU A 46 -8.25 0.05 -10.87
C LEU A 46 -7.20 0.04 -11.99
N LEU A 47 -7.08 -1.02 -12.79
CA LEU A 47 -6.07 -1.06 -13.88
C LEU A 47 -6.29 -0.01 -14.96
N GLY A 48 -7.54 0.46 -15.10
CA GLY A 48 -7.95 1.51 -16.02
C GLY A 48 -7.75 2.92 -15.48
N TRP A 49 -7.44 3.10 -14.19
CA TRP A 49 -7.44 4.42 -13.53
C TRP A 49 -6.57 5.44 -14.27
N GLU A 50 -7.13 6.62 -14.54
CA GLU A 50 -6.53 7.66 -15.39
C GLU A 50 -5.20 8.20 -14.86
N LYS A 51 -4.93 8.06 -13.56
CA LYS A 51 -3.70 8.56 -12.93
C LYS A 51 -2.57 7.53 -12.86
N LEU A 52 -2.77 6.30 -13.34
CA LEU A 52 -1.69 5.33 -13.45
C LEU A 52 -0.67 5.78 -14.52
N PRO A 53 0.63 5.83 -14.20
CA PRO A 53 1.67 6.18 -15.17
C PRO A 53 1.83 5.10 -16.25
N LYS A 54 1.51 3.84 -15.91
CA LYS A 54 1.47 2.71 -16.83
C LYS A 54 0.13 1.99 -16.66
N LYS A 55 -0.68 1.97 -17.71
CA LYS A 55 -1.94 1.22 -17.74
C LYS A 55 -1.68 -0.28 -17.51
N GLY A 56 -2.57 -0.93 -16.77
CA GLY A 56 -2.43 -2.36 -16.44
C GLY A 56 -1.39 -2.67 -15.36
N PHE A 57 -0.75 -1.67 -14.74
CA PHE A 57 0.21 -1.88 -13.64
C PHE A 57 -0.23 -1.10 -12.39
N PRO A 58 -0.83 -1.78 -11.38
CA PRO A 58 -1.47 -1.13 -10.24
C PRO A 58 -0.46 -0.74 -9.14
N LEU A 59 0.62 -0.07 -9.53
CA LEU A 59 1.66 0.39 -8.60
C LEU A 59 2.26 1.71 -9.10
N ILE A 60 2.31 2.69 -8.19
CA ILE A 60 2.98 3.97 -8.41
C ILE A 60 4.09 4.11 -7.37
N PHE A 61 5.31 4.34 -7.83
CA PHE A 61 6.40 4.80 -6.97
C PHE A 61 6.60 6.30 -7.23
N HIS A 62 6.15 7.14 -6.30
CA HIS A 62 6.22 8.60 -6.43
C HIS A 62 7.41 9.13 -5.63
N GLY A 63 8.43 9.64 -6.32
CA GLY A 63 9.55 10.33 -5.68
C GLY A 63 9.14 11.71 -5.18
N VAL A 64 9.14 11.93 -3.86
CA VAL A 64 8.79 13.22 -3.24
C VAL A 64 10.05 13.93 -2.80
N ARG A 65 10.23 15.18 -3.24
CA ARG A 65 11.28 16.07 -2.73
C ARG A 65 10.74 16.83 -1.53
N GLY A 66 10.92 16.27 -0.34
CA GLY A 66 10.55 16.87 0.93
C GLY A 66 11.67 16.71 1.96
N SER A 67 11.55 17.40 3.09
CA SER A 67 12.43 17.22 4.24
C SER A 67 11.62 16.66 5.40
N GLU A 68 12.20 15.69 6.11
CA GLU A 68 11.62 15.20 7.34
C GLU A 68 11.78 16.22 8.47
N ALA A 69 10.80 16.22 9.37
CA ALA A 69 10.71 17.10 10.52
C ALA A 69 10.42 16.30 11.79
N ARG A 70 10.74 16.92 12.93
CA ARG A 70 10.58 16.34 14.26
C ARG A 70 10.17 17.40 15.26
N GLU A 71 9.14 17.10 16.05
CA GLU A 71 8.66 18.02 17.08
C GLU A 71 9.49 17.89 18.36
N GLY A 72 10.30 18.92 18.65
CA GLY A 72 11.11 18.99 19.87
C GLY A 72 11.96 17.73 20.09
N ARG A 73 11.74 17.06 21.23
CA ARG A 73 12.43 15.82 21.61
C ARG A 73 11.64 14.54 21.27
N SER A 74 10.58 14.63 20.49
CA SER A 74 9.82 13.43 20.08
C SER A 74 10.72 12.45 19.32
N PRO A 75 10.68 11.14 19.60
CA PRO A 75 11.46 10.15 18.85
C PRO A 75 10.88 9.85 17.46
N SER A 76 9.71 10.41 17.11
CA SER A 76 9.02 10.12 15.86
C SER A 76 9.16 11.26 14.87
N TRP A 77 9.41 10.90 13.61
CA TRP A 77 9.53 11.81 12.48
C TRP A 77 8.22 11.93 11.72
N PHE A 78 8.12 12.98 10.91
CA PHE A 78 7.08 13.16 9.91
C PHE A 78 7.64 13.93 8.70
N ASN A 79 7.08 13.71 7.52
CA ASN A 79 7.38 14.46 6.31
C ASN A 79 6.08 15.13 5.81
N PRO A 80 5.95 16.46 5.94
CA PRO A 80 4.73 17.17 5.56
C PRO A 80 4.49 17.13 4.04
N THR A 81 5.55 17.14 3.22
CA THR A 81 5.43 17.09 1.76
C THR A 81 4.87 15.73 1.32
N GLU A 82 5.36 14.63 1.92
CA GLU A 82 4.80 13.29 1.67
C GLU A 82 3.35 13.19 2.13
N ALA A 83 3.01 13.76 3.30
CA ALA A 83 1.65 13.73 3.83
C ALA A 83 0.65 14.41 2.88
N VAL A 84 0.99 15.59 2.34
CA VAL A 84 0.17 16.29 1.34
C VAL A 84 0.03 15.46 0.05
N GLN A 85 1.11 14.81 -0.41
CA GLN A 85 1.07 13.98 -1.61
C GLN A 85 0.20 12.72 -1.42
N VAL A 86 0.26 12.08 -0.26
CA VAL A 86 -0.61 10.95 0.10
C VAL A 86 -2.07 11.38 0.12
N LEU A 87 -2.38 12.50 0.79
CA LEU A 87 -3.74 13.03 0.84
C LEU A 87 -4.30 13.34 -0.55
N ARG A 88 -3.47 13.92 -1.43
CA ARG A 88 -3.83 14.15 -2.83
C ARG A 88 -4.23 12.85 -3.53
N TYR A 89 -3.50 11.74 -3.32
CA TYR A 89 -3.88 10.45 -3.88
C TYR A 89 -5.19 9.92 -3.31
N CYS A 90 -5.42 10.04 -2.00
CA CYS A 90 -6.69 9.67 -1.38
C CYS A 90 -7.87 10.44 -2.01
N CYS A 91 -7.73 11.76 -2.18
CA CYS A 91 -8.76 12.57 -2.84
C CYS A 91 -8.98 12.17 -4.30
N LEU A 92 -7.91 11.87 -5.05
CA LEU A 92 -8.03 11.46 -6.45
C LEU A 92 -8.72 10.10 -6.60
N LEU A 93 -8.49 9.16 -5.69
CA LEU A 93 -9.17 7.86 -5.67
C LEU A 93 -10.63 7.99 -5.26
N ALA A 94 -10.91 8.76 -4.20
CA ALA A 94 -12.25 8.95 -3.66
C ALA A 94 -13.17 9.77 -4.59
N ARG A 95 -12.61 10.63 -5.44
CA ARG A 95 -13.35 11.51 -6.36
C ARG A 95 -13.20 11.11 -7.83
N SER A 96 -12.62 9.94 -8.12
CA SER A 96 -12.50 9.47 -9.51
C SER A 96 -13.88 9.17 -10.07
N THR A 97 -14.18 9.71 -11.25
CA THR A 97 -15.47 9.48 -11.94
C THR A 97 -15.55 8.12 -12.62
N SER A 98 -14.39 7.52 -12.93
CA SER A 98 -14.28 6.25 -13.66
C SER A 98 -14.12 5.05 -12.74
N SER A 99 -13.62 5.27 -11.52
CA SER A 99 -13.26 4.22 -10.57
C SER A 99 -13.29 4.76 -9.14
N GLN A 100 -14.47 5.21 -8.70
CA GLN A 100 -14.64 5.76 -7.36
C GLN A 100 -14.34 4.69 -6.31
N VAL A 101 -13.37 4.96 -5.45
CA VAL A 101 -13.00 4.08 -4.34
C VAL A 101 -13.64 4.61 -3.05
N SER A 102 -14.31 3.74 -2.29
CA SER A 102 -14.82 4.11 -0.97
C SER A 102 -13.67 4.45 -0.04
N ALA A 103 -13.86 5.44 0.85
CA ALA A 103 -12.87 5.77 1.87
C ALA A 103 -12.54 4.56 2.78
N SER A 104 -13.49 3.65 2.98
CA SER A 104 -13.28 2.39 3.73
C SER A 104 -12.28 1.44 3.07
N ASP A 105 -12.07 1.59 1.76
CA ASP A 105 -11.19 0.73 0.96
C ASP A 105 -9.80 1.35 0.75
N ILE A 106 -9.56 2.55 1.31
CA ILE A 106 -8.29 3.26 1.24
C ILE A 106 -7.56 3.14 2.59
N GLY A 107 -6.43 2.43 2.60
CA GLY A 107 -5.53 2.34 3.74
C GLY A 107 -4.26 3.15 3.54
N VAL A 108 -3.90 4.00 4.52
CA VAL A 108 -2.59 4.69 4.57
C VAL A 108 -1.76 4.07 5.69
N ILE A 109 -0.58 3.56 5.34
CA ILE A 109 0.35 2.92 6.28
C ILE A 109 1.65 3.72 6.31
N THR A 110 2.16 3.99 7.51
CA THR A 110 3.42 4.69 7.73
C THR A 110 4.14 4.11 8.95
N PRO A 111 5.48 4.00 8.94
CA PRO A 111 6.23 3.46 10.08
C PRO A 111 6.24 4.41 11.29
N TYR A 112 6.02 5.71 11.10
CA TYR A 112 6.15 6.72 12.16
C TYR A 112 4.81 7.21 12.68
N ARG A 113 4.62 7.15 14.01
CA ARG A 113 3.37 7.58 14.67
C ARG A 113 3.03 9.05 14.41
N LYS A 114 4.03 9.94 14.32
CA LYS A 114 3.83 11.37 14.02
C LYS A 114 3.39 11.63 12.58
N GLN A 115 3.70 10.74 11.63
CA GLN A 115 3.22 10.84 10.25
C GLN A 115 1.70 10.61 10.13
N VAL A 116 1.08 9.91 11.10
CA VAL A 116 -0.38 9.71 11.13
C VAL A 116 -1.12 11.00 11.49
N ARG A 117 -0.51 11.86 12.30
CA ARG A 117 -1.07 13.15 12.75
C ARG A 117 0.00 14.24 12.76
N PRO A 118 0.43 14.74 11.59
CA PRO A 118 1.29 15.92 11.53
C PRO A 118 0.55 17.10 12.16
N ALA A 119 1.19 17.92 13.00
CA ALA A 119 0.56 19.09 13.61
C ALA A 119 -0.02 20.08 12.57
N GLN A 120 0.47 20.04 11.32
CA GLN A 120 0.03 20.85 10.18
C GLN A 120 -1.10 20.21 9.35
N ALA A 121 -1.42 18.93 9.55
CA ALA A 121 -2.44 18.21 8.79
C ALA A 121 -3.81 18.32 9.46
N ARG A 122 -4.34 19.55 9.57
CA ARG A 122 -5.79 19.76 9.68
C ARG A 122 -6.40 19.77 8.28
N LEU A 123 -6.25 18.70 7.52
CA LEU A 123 -7.11 18.48 6.35
C LEU A 123 -8.11 17.37 6.69
N ALA A 124 -9.34 17.79 6.95
CA ALA A 124 -10.49 16.92 6.90
C ALA A 124 -10.63 16.39 5.47
N LEU A 125 -10.71 15.07 5.33
CA LEU A 125 -11.25 14.41 4.14
C LEU A 125 -12.76 14.54 4.13
#